data_AF-A0A4Q4MFY0-F1
#
_entry.id   AF-A0A4Q4MFY0-F1
#
_cell.length_a   1.000
_cell.length_b   1.000
_cell.length_c   1.000
_cell.angle_alpha   90.00
_cell.angle_beta   90.00
_cell.angle_gamma   90.00
#
_symmetry.space_group_name_H-M   'P 1'
#
loop_
_entity.id
_entity.type
_entity.pdbx_description
1 polymer ?
#
loop_
_entity_poly.entity_id
_entity_poly.type
_entity_poly.pdbx_seq_one_letter_code
_entity_poly.pdbx_strand_id
1 'polypeptide(L)'
;MVTASAGSSITLMFGGNGHSRGNFGGVEMGDPGKVSVYWAGSKEKDIVDVKELTEDNLMQRNGFSEESFAYPLDKKVTAPGWGPEDLHDKGSWQTLHLPECMEKGRHMMIWVWSFGGANKYSTCFDVMVA
;
A
#
# COMPACT_ATOMS: atom_id res chain seq x y z
N MET A 1 -10.56 5.88 9.59
CA MET A 1 -11.64 4.87 9.57
C MET A 1 -12.44 5.05 8.29
N VAL A 2 -12.76 3.97 7.59
CA VAL A 2 -13.59 3.94 6.38
C VAL A 2 -14.71 2.92 6.57
N THR A 3 -15.87 3.12 5.92
CA THR A 3 -16.97 2.14 5.92
C THR A 3 -17.02 1.42 4.58
N ALA A 4 -17.17 0.10 4.61
CA ALA A 4 -17.24 -0.74 3.42
C ALA A 4 -18.15 -1.97 3.67
N SER A 5 -18.47 -2.70 2.61
CA SER A 5 -19.17 -3.99 2.72
C SER A 5 -18.16 -5.15 2.58
N ALA A 6 -18.44 -6.27 3.23
CA ALA A 6 -17.69 -7.50 2.97
C ALA A 6 -17.72 -7.84 1.47
N GLY A 7 -16.60 -8.30 0.91
CA GLY A 7 -16.45 -8.58 -0.53
C GLY A 7 -16.20 -7.36 -1.41
N SER A 8 -16.33 -6.14 -0.88
CA SER A 8 -16.05 -4.91 -1.64
C SER A 8 -14.55 -4.59 -1.67
N SER A 9 -14.17 -3.48 -2.30
CA SER A 9 -12.79 -2.99 -2.30
C SER A 9 -12.71 -1.55 -1.79
N ILE A 10 -11.60 -1.22 -1.15
CA ILE A 10 -11.25 0.16 -0.78
C ILE A 10 -9.93 0.56 -1.43
N THR A 11 -9.77 1.83 -1.78
CA THR A 11 -8.51 2.34 -2.33
C THR A 11 -7.70 3.04 -1.23
N LEU A 12 -6.49 2.56 -1.00
CA LEU A 12 -5.53 3.15 -0.08
C LEU A 12 -4.64 4.12 -0.86
N MET A 13 -4.70 5.41 -0.53
CA MET A 13 -3.74 6.39 -1.02
C MET A 13 -2.54 6.43 -0.08
N PHE A 14 -1.33 6.40 -0.63
CA PHE A 14 -0.12 6.62 0.15
C PHE A 14 0.81 7.61 -0.54
N GLY A 15 1.48 8.41 0.28
CA GLY A 15 2.50 9.34 -0.18
C GLY A 15 3.80 8.61 -0.48
N GLY A 16 4.51 9.05 -1.52
CA GLY A 16 5.81 8.53 -1.87
C GLY A 16 6.09 8.62 -3.36
N ASN A 17 7.34 8.92 -3.69
CA ASN A 17 7.81 9.06 -5.06
C ASN A 17 8.31 7.71 -5.61
N GLY A 18 7.44 6.71 -5.56
CA GLY A 18 7.77 5.35 -5.99
C GLY A 18 8.21 5.21 -7.45
N HIS A 19 8.05 6.27 -8.24
CA HIS A 19 8.44 6.33 -9.65
C HIS A 19 9.45 7.44 -9.95
N SER A 20 9.93 8.18 -8.94
CA SER A 20 10.71 9.41 -9.19
C SER A 20 11.84 9.70 -8.19
N ARG A 21 12.13 8.84 -7.20
CA ARG A 21 13.35 8.96 -6.41
C ARG A 21 14.51 8.19 -7.04
N GLY A 22 15.15 8.78 -8.04
CA GLY A 22 16.35 8.17 -8.59
C GLY A 22 16.04 6.88 -9.37
N ASN A 23 17.04 6.01 -9.52
CA ASN A 23 16.88 4.72 -10.22
C ASN A 23 15.98 3.74 -9.46
N PHE A 24 15.46 4.10 -8.29
CA PHE A 24 14.64 3.26 -7.45
C PHE A 24 13.17 3.39 -7.86
N GLY A 25 12.62 2.32 -8.44
CA GLY A 25 11.21 2.25 -8.83
C GLY A 25 10.89 2.67 -10.28
N GLY A 26 11.92 3.00 -11.07
CA GLY A 26 11.82 3.29 -12.50
C GLY A 26 12.02 2.07 -13.39
N VAL A 27 11.94 2.29 -14.70
CA VAL A 27 12.04 1.26 -15.77
C VAL A 27 13.27 0.35 -15.63
N GLU A 28 14.37 0.84 -15.04
CA GLU A 28 15.63 0.09 -14.90
C GLU A 28 15.70 -0.86 -13.69
N MET A 29 15.09 -0.52 -12.53
CA MET A 29 15.18 -1.34 -11.30
C MET A 29 13.84 -1.96 -10.86
N GLY A 30 12.75 -1.70 -11.58
CA GLY A 30 11.44 -2.31 -11.30
C GLY A 30 10.67 -1.55 -10.23
N ASP A 31 10.14 -2.26 -9.23
CA ASP A 31 9.24 -1.71 -8.20
C ASP A 31 10.04 -1.22 -6.97
N PRO A 32 9.73 -0.04 -6.39
CA PRO A 32 10.41 0.50 -5.20
C PRO A 32 10.02 -0.23 -3.90
N GLY A 33 9.42 -1.42 -3.99
CA GLY A 33 9.26 -2.33 -2.87
C GLY A 33 8.01 -3.19 -2.98
N LYS A 34 7.40 -3.47 -1.83
CA LYS A 34 6.07 -4.08 -1.76
C LYS A 34 5.26 -3.37 -0.70
N VAL A 35 3.98 -3.19 -0.99
CA VAL A 35 2.98 -2.73 -0.02
C VAL A 35 2.17 -3.94 0.41
N SER A 36 1.94 -4.07 1.71
CA SER A 36 1.25 -5.23 2.30
C SER A 36 0.24 -4.74 3.32
N VAL A 37 -0.96 -5.33 3.30
CA VAL A 37 -1.98 -5.11 4.32
C VAL A 37 -2.08 -6.36 5.17
N TYR A 38 -2.01 -6.19 6.48
CA TYR A 38 -2.15 -7.25 7.46
C TYR A 38 -3.44 -7.04 8.26
N TRP A 39 -4.11 -8.14 8.60
CA TRP A 39 -5.36 -8.15 9.35
C TRP A 39 -5.41 -9.39 10.24
N ALA A 40 -5.87 -9.24 11.48
CA ALA A 40 -5.91 -10.32 12.48
C ALA A 40 -6.99 -11.40 12.21
N GLY A 41 -7.75 -11.27 11.12
CA GLY A 41 -8.74 -12.24 10.65
C GLY A 41 -10.13 -12.15 11.30
N SER A 42 -10.35 -11.27 12.27
CA SER A 42 -11.65 -11.09 12.93
C SER A 42 -11.94 -9.63 13.27
N LYS A 43 -13.20 -9.32 13.61
CA LYS A 43 -13.59 -8.00 14.12
C LYS A 43 -13.06 -7.78 15.54
N GLU A 44 -12.84 -6.52 15.91
CA GLU A 44 -12.37 -6.08 17.23
C GLU A 44 -11.10 -6.80 17.74
N LYS A 45 -10.33 -7.39 16.83
CA LYS A 45 -9.05 -8.01 17.10
C LYS A 45 -7.98 -7.24 16.34
N ASP A 46 -7.00 -6.77 17.09
CA ASP A 46 -5.96 -5.88 16.60
C ASP A 46 -4.62 -6.61 16.60
N ILE A 47 -3.81 -6.36 15.57
CA ILE A 47 -2.38 -6.70 15.59
C ILE A 47 -1.68 -5.63 16.43
N VAL A 48 -0.97 -6.02 17.49
CA VAL A 48 -0.38 -5.07 18.45
C VAL A 48 1.15 -5.16 18.50
N ASP A 49 1.76 -6.20 17.92
CA ASP A 49 3.21 -6.37 17.83
C ASP A 49 3.66 -6.57 16.37
N VAL A 50 4.82 -6.01 16.02
CA VAL A 50 5.45 -6.16 14.70
C VAL A 50 5.73 -7.63 14.34
N LYS A 51 5.92 -8.50 15.33
CA LYS A 51 6.13 -9.94 15.14
C LYS A 51 4.91 -10.65 14.57
N GLU A 52 3.73 -10.04 14.66
CA GLU A 52 2.48 -10.57 14.10
C GLU A 52 2.31 -10.17 12.62
N LEU A 53 3.21 -9.37 12.04
CA LEU A 53 3.23 -9.07 10.60
C LEU A 53 3.81 -10.26 9.81
N THR A 54 3.09 -11.38 9.86
CA THR A 54 3.46 -12.66 9.25
C THR A 54 2.57 -12.96 8.05
N GLU A 55 2.94 -13.99 7.27
CA GLU A 55 2.11 -14.46 6.14
C GLU A 55 0.73 -14.96 6.61
N ASP A 56 0.59 -15.46 7.85
CA ASP A 56 -0.70 -15.91 8.39
C ASP A 56 -1.69 -14.76 8.58
N ASN A 57 -1.18 -13.55 8.86
CA ASN A 57 -1.99 -12.34 8.99
C ASN A 57 -1.96 -11.47 7.72
N LEU A 58 -1.26 -11.90 6.66
CA LEU A 58 -1.17 -11.16 5.41
C LEU A 58 -2.49 -11.27 4.65
N MET A 59 -3.15 -10.14 4.46
CA MET A 59 -4.39 -10.05 3.71
C MET A 59 -4.13 -9.83 2.22
N GLN A 60 -3.24 -8.91 1.87
CA GLN A 60 -2.93 -8.60 0.49
C GLN A 60 -1.51 -8.02 0.36
N ARG A 61 -0.84 -8.31 -0.76
CA ARG A 61 0.47 -7.73 -1.10
C ARG A 61 0.49 -7.34 -2.58
N ASN A 62 0.96 -6.12 -2.87
CA ASN A 62 1.15 -5.60 -4.22
C ASN A 62 2.55 -5.01 -4.36
N GLY A 63 2.95 -4.74 -5.59
CA GLY A 63 3.97 -3.76 -5.89
C GLY A 63 3.62 -2.38 -5.36
N PHE A 64 4.59 -1.61 -4.85
CA PHE A 64 4.36 -0.24 -4.41
C PHE A 64 3.92 0.64 -5.60
N SER A 65 4.48 0.39 -6.78
CA SER A 65 4.18 1.17 -7.99
C SER A 65 3.08 0.55 -8.87
N GLU A 66 2.52 -0.60 -8.47
CA GLU A 66 1.65 -1.44 -9.31
C GLU A 66 0.38 -0.72 -9.82
N GLU A 67 -0.29 0.05 -8.95
CA GLU A 67 -1.51 0.81 -9.30
C GLU A 67 -1.27 2.32 -9.34
N SER A 68 -0.01 2.74 -9.34
CA SER A 68 0.34 4.15 -9.35
C SER A 68 0.29 4.72 -10.77
N PHE A 69 0.01 6.02 -10.90
CA PHE A 69 0.05 6.71 -12.19
C PHE A 69 0.72 8.08 -12.10
N ALA A 70 1.25 8.56 -13.22
CA ALA A 70 1.80 9.89 -13.36
C ALA A 70 0.84 10.80 -14.13
N TYR A 71 0.56 11.99 -13.60
CA TYR A 71 -0.18 13.02 -14.32
C TYR A 71 0.54 14.39 -14.23
N PRO A 72 0.79 15.08 -15.36
CA PRO A 72 0.55 14.62 -16.73
C PRO A 72 1.33 13.34 -17.06
N LEU A 73 0.88 12.62 -18.10
CA LEU A 73 1.59 11.43 -18.57
C LEU A 73 3.01 11.84 -18.99
N ASP A 74 3.99 11.57 -18.13
CA ASP A 74 5.36 11.94 -18.39
C ASP A 74 6.08 10.85 -19.20
N LYS A 75 6.10 11.05 -20.51
CA LYS A 75 6.78 10.17 -21.48
C LYS A 75 8.31 10.29 -21.44
N LYS A 76 8.87 11.24 -20.67
CA LYS A 76 10.32 11.50 -20.55
C LYS A 76 10.95 10.86 -19.32
N VAL A 77 10.18 10.23 -18.44
CA VAL A 77 10.72 9.37 -17.38
C VAL A 77 11.28 8.09 -18.00
N THR A 78 12.50 8.19 -18.52
CA THR A 78 13.32 7.07 -18.98
C THR A 78 14.55 6.88 -18.09
N ALA A 79 14.86 7.88 -17.25
CA ALA A 79 15.90 7.90 -16.24
C ALA A 79 15.55 8.97 -15.17
N PRO A 80 16.17 8.95 -13.98
CA PRO A 80 15.76 9.81 -12.87
C PRO A 80 16.34 11.22 -12.96
N GLY A 81 15.49 12.23 -12.83
CA GLY A 81 15.89 13.60 -12.49
C GLY A 81 16.05 13.75 -10.98
N TRP A 82 17.17 14.30 -10.53
CA TRP A 82 17.46 14.55 -9.11
C TRP A 82 16.98 15.93 -8.63
N GLY A 83 16.25 16.67 -9.48
CA GLY A 83 15.82 18.05 -9.22
C GLY A 83 14.43 18.17 -8.60
N PRO A 84 14.16 19.23 -7.81
CA PRO A 84 12.84 19.52 -7.25
C PRO A 84 11.76 19.76 -8.31
N GLU A 85 12.14 20.16 -9.52
CA GLU A 85 11.25 20.27 -10.69
C GLU A 85 10.76 18.94 -11.26
N ASP A 86 11.44 17.82 -10.95
CA ASP A 86 11.10 16.45 -11.43
C ASP A 86 10.36 15.62 -10.37
N LEU A 87 10.16 16.18 -9.17
CA LEU A 87 9.35 15.58 -8.11
C LEU A 87 7.86 15.83 -8.39
N HIS A 88 7.34 15.16 -9.41
CA HIS A 88 5.90 15.04 -9.55
C HIS A 88 5.36 14.12 -8.44
N ASP A 89 4.55 14.66 -7.53
CA ASP A 89 3.73 13.85 -6.62
C ASP A 89 2.83 12.97 -7.48
N LYS A 90 3.11 11.67 -7.47
CA LYS A 90 2.36 10.67 -8.23
C LYS A 90 1.40 10.00 -7.28
N GLY A 91 0.12 9.95 -7.66
CA GLY A 91 -0.89 9.23 -6.89
C GLY A 91 -0.49 7.77 -6.81
N SER A 92 -0.05 7.33 -5.63
CA SER A 92 0.28 5.94 -5.36
C SER A 92 -0.89 5.32 -4.62
N TRP A 93 -1.43 4.26 -5.22
CA TRP A 93 -2.65 3.61 -4.78
C TRP A 93 -2.41 2.13 -4.55
N GLN A 94 -3.23 1.55 -3.69
CA GLN A 94 -3.42 0.11 -3.58
C GLN A 94 -4.92 -0.14 -3.41
N THR A 95 -5.51 -0.89 -4.32
CA THR A 95 -6.88 -1.39 -4.19
C THR A 95 -6.85 -2.60 -3.28
N LEU A 96 -7.33 -2.43 -2.05
CA LEU A 96 -7.48 -3.52 -1.09
C LEU A 96 -8.83 -4.21 -1.29
N HIS A 97 -8.80 -5.51 -1.57
CA HIS A 97 -10.00 -6.34 -1.70
C HIS A 97 -10.36 -6.95 -0.34
N LEU A 98 -11.59 -6.72 0.13
CA LEU A 98 -12.09 -7.23 1.41
C LEU A 98 -12.68 -8.64 1.24
N PRO A 99 -12.40 -9.60 2.14
CA PRO A 99 -13.05 -10.90 2.10
C PRO A 99 -14.57 -10.81 2.20
N GLU A 100 -15.27 -11.70 1.48
CA GLU A 100 -16.74 -11.79 1.53
C GLU A 100 -17.26 -12.25 2.90
N CYS A 101 -16.42 -12.96 3.66
CA CYS A 101 -16.78 -13.53 4.96
C CYS A 101 -16.49 -12.61 6.16
N MET A 102 -16.15 -11.33 5.93
CA MET A 102 -15.91 -10.40 7.04
C MET A 102 -17.17 -10.19 7.88
N GLU A 103 -17.03 -10.31 9.19
CA GLU A 103 -18.10 -10.00 10.13
C GLU A 103 -18.42 -8.50 10.12
N LYS A 104 -19.66 -8.13 10.50
CA LYS A 104 -19.98 -6.72 10.74
C LYS A 104 -19.26 -6.20 11.98
N GLY A 105 -18.65 -5.02 11.90
CA GLY A 105 -17.92 -4.38 12.99
C GLY A 105 -16.63 -3.71 12.55
N ARG A 106 -15.81 -3.27 13.52
CA ARG A 106 -14.51 -2.66 13.27
C ARG A 106 -13.46 -3.74 13.02
N HIS A 107 -12.69 -3.57 11.95
CA HIS A 107 -11.52 -4.37 11.65
C HIS A 107 -10.30 -3.45 11.55
N MET A 108 -9.33 -3.65 12.45
CA MET A 108 -8.04 -2.96 12.36
C MET A 108 -7.17 -3.66 11.32
N MET A 109 -6.56 -2.86 10.45
CA MET A 109 -5.63 -3.31 9.44
C MET A 109 -4.33 -2.50 9.54
N ILE A 110 -3.22 -3.14 9.18
CA ILE A 110 -1.91 -2.49 9.13
C ILE A 110 -1.44 -2.50 7.69
N TRP A 111 -1.26 -1.32 7.11
CA TRP A 111 -0.55 -1.16 5.85
C TRP A 111 0.95 -1.04 6.14
N VAL A 112 1.78 -1.74 5.37
CA VAL A 112 3.24 -1.78 5.52
C VAL A 112 3.90 -1.64 4.16
N TRP A 113 4.86 -0.72 4.05
CA TRP A 113 5.80 -0.69 2.93
C TRP A 113 7.11 -1.38 3.31
N SER A 114 7.55 -2.30 2.46
CA SER A 114 8.80 -3.03 2.57
C SER A 114 9.70 -2.73 1.37
N PHE A 115 11.00 -2.59 1.62
CA PHE A 115 12.00 -2.31 0.61
C PHE A 115 13.36 -2.93 1.01
N GLY A 116 14.08 -3.49 0.05
CA GLY A 116 15.37 -4.15 0.29
C GLY A 116 15.26 -5.35 1.25
N GLY A 117 14.15 -6.09 1.20
CA GLY A 117 13.90 -7.26 2.05
C GLY A 117 13.52 -6.95 3.50
N ALA A 118 13.21 -5.69 3.83
CA ALA A 118 12.81 -5.30 5.19
C ALA A 118 11.62 -4.35 5.19
N ASN A 119 10.77 -4.46 6.22
CA ASN A 119 9.71 -3.50 6.50
C ASN A 119 10.33 -2.15 6.86
N LYS A 120 9.79 -1.05 6.33
CA LYS A 120 10.33 0.31 6.50
C LYS A 120 9.35 1.25 7.18
N TYR A 121 8.11 1.25 6.72
CA TYR A 121 7.06 2.13 7.22
C TYR A 121 5.77 1.36 7.35
N SER A 122 4.96 1.75 8.34
CA SER A 122 3.63 1.18 8.55
C SER A 122 2.67 2.25 9.02
N THR A 123 1.38 2.03 8.75
CA THR A 123 0.29 2.80 9.35
C THR A 123 -0.88 1.87 9.66
N CYS A 124 -1.63 2.17 10.71
CA CYS A 124 -2.83 1.43 11.06
C CYS A 124 -4.06 2.20 10.58
N PHE A 125 -5.08 1.47 10.15
CA PHE A 125 -6.37 2.04 9.78
C PHE A 125 -7.50 1.07 10.12
N ASP A 126 -8.67 1.63 10.42
CA ASP A 126 -9.87 0.84 10.66
C ASP A 126 -10.77 0.80 9.44
N VAL A 127 -11.28 -0.38 9.14
CA VAL A 127 -12.41 -0.62 8.22
C VAL A 127 -13.62 -1.02 9.06
N MET A 128 -14.70 -0.25 8.97
CA MET A 128 -16.00 -0.58 9.53
C MET A 128 -16.80 -1.35 8.48
N VAL A 129 -17.05 -2.64 8.73
CA VAL A 129 -17.84 -3.49 7.84
C VAL A 129 -19.32 -3.38 8.21
N ALA A 130 -20.16 -2.94 7.26
CA ALA A 130 -21.58 -2.67 7.43
C ALA A 130 -22.50 -3.74 6.82
#